data_AF-A0A7S6MCC6-F1
#
_entry.id   AF-A0A7S6MCC6-F1
#
_cell.length_a   1.000
_cell.length_b   1.000
_cell.length_c   1.000
_cell.angle_alpha   90.00
_cell.angle_beta   90.00
_cell.angle_gamma   90.00
#
_symmetry.space_group_name_H-M   'P 1'
#
loop_
_entity.id
_entity.type
_entity.pdbx_description
1 polymer ?
#
loop_
_entity_poly.entity_id
_entity_poly.type
_entity_poly.pdbx_seq_one_letter_code
_entity_poly.pdbx_strand_id
1 'polypeptide(L)'
;MAAPPRLKWTQIDAELRGELEAILRAVRAKRDPERSLFHNDSDEFMPFVLLAIIAAGVGLIACSYFLIVDDGLSGIGDLLGSLLSAPISTVRALISSHPYAAGLVGSLLALILLGWIWLRHHGRRGLAITRYALVILRGPRVRVIPYCDVASTTLSSHGRRGSRFTVLRILWRDGRSTDLIATRNWANLAVARIAEVNDADARQADAAG
;
A
#
# COMPACT_ATOMS: atom_id res chain seq x y z
N MET A 1 -15.53 -7.24 -22.06
CA MET A 1 -15.19 -5.79 -22.03
C MET A 1 -14.20 -5.53 -20.90
N ALA A 2 -13.16 -4.72 -21.14
CA ALA A 2 -12.00 -4.61 -20.25
C ALA A 2 -12.25 -3.69 -19.05
N ALA A 3 -11.73 -4.02 -17.87
CA ALA A 3 -11.75 -3.15 -16.68
C ALA A 3 -10.97 -1.84 -16.94
N PRO A 4 -11.27 -0.72 -16.24
CA PRO A 4 -10.50 0.51 -16.39
C PRO A 4 -9.00 0.24 -16.20
N PRO A 5 -8.15 0.81 -17.09
CA PRO A 5 -6.74 0.48 -17.15
C PRO A 5 -6.06 0.84 -15.83
N ARG A 6 -5.12 -0.02 -15.41
CA ARG A 6 -4.26 0.28 -14.27
C ARG A 6 -3.13 1.16 -14.76
N LEU A 7 -3.13 2.41 -14.35
CA LEU A 7 -2.13 3.40 -14.68
C LEU A 7 -0.95 3.30 -13.71
N LYS A 8 0.25 3.58 -14.21
CA LYS A 8 1.40 3.88 -13.34
C LYS A 8 1.21 5.26 -12.73
N TRP A 9 1.77 5.50 -11.55
CA TRP A 9 1.75 6.82 -10.89
C TRP A 9 2.17 7.97 -11.81
N THR A 10 3.15 7.74 -12.68
CA THR A 10 3.67 8.74 -13.63
C THR A 10 2.77 9.00 -14.83
N GLN A 11 1.76 8.16 -15.06
CA GLN A 11 0.80 8.28 -16.15
C GLN A 11 -0.50 8.97 -15.71
N ILE A 12 -0.60 9.30 -14.43
CA ILE A 12 -1.72 10.05 -13.88
C ILE A 12 -1.52 11.52 -14.24
N ASP A 13 -2.63 12.21 -14.51
CA ASP A 13 -2.61 13.66 -14.70
C ASP A 13 -1.91 14.40 -13.56
N ALA A 14 -1.20 15.48 -13.89
CA ALA A 14 -0.39 16.22 -12.93
C ALA A 14 -1.23 16.82 -11.81
N GLU A 15 -2.44 17.29 -12.12
CA GLU A 15 -3.38 17.83 -11.14
C GLU A 15 -3.85 16.74 -10.17
N LEU A 16 -4.31 15.59 -10.69
CA LEU A 16 -4.78 14.47 -9.87
C LEU A 16 -3.68 13.94 -8.96
N ARG A 17 -2.46 13.84 -9.49
CA ARG A 17 -1.28 13.44 -8.74
C ARG A 17 -0.99 14.43 -7.61
N GLY A 18 -1.08 15.74 -7.86
CA GLY A 18 -0.88 16.77 -6.84
C GLY A 18 -1.90 16.67 -5.70
N GLU A 19 -3.18 16.47 -6.04
CA GLU A 19 -4.25 16.28 -5.07
C GLU A 19 -4.06 15.00 -4.23
N LEU A 20 -3.73 13.88 -4.88
CA LEU A 20 -3.44 12.62 -4.20
C LEU A 20 -2.23 12.74 -3.27
N GLU A 21 -1.18 13.45 -3.67
CA GLU A 21 -0.04 13.71 -2.79
C GLU A 21 -0.42 14.56 -1.59
N ALA A 22 -1.29 15.57 -1.76
CA ALA A 22 -1.79 16.37 -0.65
C ALA A 22 -2.58 15.51 0.35
N ILE A 23 -3.51 14.69 -0.13
CA ILE A 23 -4.30 13.77 0.69
C ILE A 23 -3.37 12.78 1.43
N LEU A 24 -2.42 12.16 0.73
CA LEU A 24 -1.48 11.20 1.34
C LEU A 24 -0.57 11.87 2.38
N ARG A 25 -0.14 13.12 2.15
CA ARG A 25 0.62 13.92 3.13
C ARG A 25 -0.25 14.24 4.35
N ALA A 26 -1.51 14.60 4.17
CA ALA A 26 -2.44 14.88 5.26
C ALA A 26 -2.72 13.64 6.13
N VAL A 27 -2.90 12.48 5.49
CA VAL A 27 -3.03 11.18 6.18
C VAL A 27 -1.80 10.88 7.02
N ARG A 28 -0.59 11.06 6.45
CA ARG A 28 0.68 10.85 7.17
C ARG A 28 0.84 11.83 8.33
N ALA A 29 0.42 13.08 8.14
CA ALA A 29 0.46 14.13 9.15
C ALA A 29 -0.70 14.07 10.16
N LYS A 30 -1.64 13.11 10.01
CA LYS A 30 -2.86 12.98 10.82
C LYS A 30 -3.69 14.28 10.89
N ARG A 31 -3.73 15.05 9.79
CA ARG A 31 -4.48 16.31 9.70
C ARG A 31 -5.91 16.05 9.24
N ASP A 32 -6.87 16.41 10.07
CA ASP A 32 -8.28 16.49 9.70
C ASP A 32 -8.56 17.88 9.09
N PRO A 33 -9.46 18.01 8.08
CA PRO A 33 -10.42 17.01 7.59
C PRO A 33 -9.93 16.13 6.41
N GLU A 34 -8.83 16.49 5.74
CA GLU A 34 -8.36 15.84 4.51
C GLU A 34 -8.05 14.34 4.67
N ARG A 35 -7.68 13.92 5.89
CA ARG A 35 -7.51 12.51 6.24
C ARG A 35 -8.78 11.67 5.99
N SER A 36 -9.97 12.24 6.15
CA SER A 36 -11.24 11.52 5.96
C SER A 36 -11.51 11.14 4.50
N LEU A 37 -10.81 11.79 3.55
CA LEU A 37 -10.91 11.51 2.11
C LEU A 37 -10.18 10.22 1.72
N PHE A 38 -9.33 9.69 2.59
CA PHE A 38 -8.55 8.47 2.33
C PHE A 38 -8.99 7.32 3.24
N HIS A 39 -9.44 6.23 2.63
CA HIS A 39 -9.64 4.95 3.30
C HIS A 39 -8.41 4.08 3.08
N ASN A 40 -7.68 3.80 4.16
CA ASN A 40 -6.59 2.84 4.12
C ASN A 40 -7.17 1.43 4.09
N ASP A 41 -6.96 0.73 2.99
CA ASP A 41 -7.24 -0.70 2.88
C ASP A 41 -6.09 -1.39 3.63
N SER A 42 -6.27 -1.58 4.94
CA SER A 42 -5.28 -2.24 5.77
C SER A 42 -5.21 -3.71 5.35
N ASP A 43 -4.37 -4.00 4.36
CA ASP A 43 -4.17 -5.35 3.86
C ASP A 43 -3.80 -6.29 5.01
N GLU A 44 -4.53 -7.39 5.09
CA GLU A 44 -4.22 -8.57 5.92
C GLU A 44 -2.76 -9.03 5.72
N PHE A 45 -2.12 -8.69 4.59
CA PHE A 45 -0.73 -9.02 4.27
C PHE A 45 0.32 -8.23 5.07
N MET A 46 0.07 -6.97 5.44
CA MET A 46 1.06 -6.13 6.15
C MET A 46 1.51 -6.69 7.52
N PRO A 47 0.63 -7.24 8.39
CA PRO A 47 1.07 -7.86 9.63
C PRO A 47 1.98 -9.08 9.38
N PHE A 48 1.77 -9.86 8.31
CA PHE A 48 2.67 -10.96 7.96
C PHE A 48 4.05 -10.47 7.49
N VAL A 49 4.11 -9.38 6.74
CA VAL A 49 5.39 -8.75 6.38
C VAL A 49 6.11 -8.25 7.63
N LEU A 50 5.41 -7.60 8.55
CA LEU A 50 6.00 -7.15 9.83
C LEU A 50 6.52 -8.33 10.65
N LEU A 51 5.73 -9.41 10.76
CA LEU A 51 6.13 -10.64 11.46
C LEU A 51 7.38 -11.25 10.82
N ALA A 52 7.45 -11.29 9.49
CA ALA A 52 8.62 -11.77 8.78
C ALA A 52 9.87 -10.89 9.02
N ILE A 53 9.71 -9.55 9.10
CA ILE A 53 10.81 -8.64 9.45
C ILE A 53 11.31 -8.94 10.86
N ILE A 54 10.39 -9.11 11.83
CA ILE A 54 10.76 -9.44 13.21
C ILE A 54 11.48 -10.79 13.27
N ALA A 55 10.96 -11.82 12.59
CA ALA A 55 11.58 -13.14 12.54
C ALA A 55 12.99 -13.09 11.92
N ALA A 56 13.15 -12.36 10.81
CA ALA A 56 14.46 -12.18 10.17
C ALA A 56 15.42 -11.38 11.05
N GLY A 57 14.94 -10.37 11.78
CA GLY A 57 15.73 -9.60 12.75
C GLY A 57 16.22 -10.45 13.92
N VAL A 58 15.34 -11.28 14.50
CA VAL A 58 15.72 -12.23 15.56
C VAL A 58 16.73 -13.25 15.04
N GLY A 59 16.53 -13.78 13.83
CA GLY A 59 17.48 -14.69 13.18
C GLY A 59 18.85 -14.05 12.96
N LEU A 60 18.90 -12.78 12.56
CA LEU A 60 20.13 -12.02 12.40
C LEU A 60 20.87 -11.87 13.75
N ILE A 61 20.15 -11.52 14.82
CA ILE A 61 20.72 -11.39 16.16
C ILE A 61 21.26 -12.74 16.65
N ALA A 62 20.49 -13.82 16.48
CA ALA A 62 20.91 -15.15 16.90
C ALA A 62 22.17 -15.63 16.15
N CYS A 63 22.19 -15.53 14.82
CA CYS A 63 23.35 -15.93 14.02
C CYS A 63 24.58 -15.08 14.36
N SER A 64 24.39 -13.78 14.61
CA SER A 64 25.47 -12.89 15.03
C SER A 64 26.02 -13.27 16.40
N TYR A 65 25.16 -13.62 17.36
CA TYR A 65 25.57 -14.07 18.68
C TYR A 65 26.43 -15.33 18.61
N PHE A 66 25.99 -16.35 17.86
CA PHE A 66 26.76 -17.59 17.70
C PHE A 66 28.12 -17.36 17.02
N LEU A 67 28.18 -16.51 15.99
CA LEU A 67 29.46 -16.17 15.34
C LEU A 67 30.43 -15.41 16.27
N ILE A 68 29.92 -14.60 17.21
CA ILE A 68 30.77 -13.86 18.16
C ILE A 68 31.24 -14.77 19.30
N VAL A 69 30.34 -15.59 19.84
CA VAL A 69 30.60 -16.41 21.03
C VAL A 69 31.35 -17.69 20.69
N ASP A 70 30.98 -18.38 19.61
CA ASP A 70 31.57 -19.68 19.26
C ASP A 70 32.82 -19.52 18.38
N ASP A 71 32.84 -18.53 17.47
CA ASP A 71 33.94 -18.36 16.49
C ASP A 71 34.87 -17.18 16.82
N GLY A 72 34.61 -16.44 17.91
CA GLY A 72 35.49 -15.36 18.40
C GLY A 72 35.61 -14.14 17.48
N LEU A 73 34.66 -13.93 16.57
CA LEU A 73 34.66 -12.80 15.63
C LEU A 73 34.44 -11.45 16.34
N SER A 74 35.14 -10.41 15.89
CA SER A 74 35.13 -9.06 16.45
C SER A 74 33.85 -8.27 16.12
N GLY A 75 32.72 -8.71 16.67
CA GLY A 75 31.47 -7.96 16.65
C GLY A 75 30.79 -7.83 15.28
N ILE A 76 29.54 -7.37 15.32
CA ILE A 76 28.63 -7.32 14.16
C ILE A 76 29.11 -6.32 13.09
N GLY A 77 29.71 -5.19 13.51
CA GLY A 77 30.14 -4.11 12.63
C GLY A 77 31.28 -4.52 11.69
N ASP A 78 32.30 -5.19 12.21
CA ASP A 78 33.45 -5.65 11.42
C ASP A 78 33.05 -6.79 10.48
N LEU A 79 32.17 -7.68 10.94
CA LEU A 79 31.65 -8.80 10.16
C LEU A 79 30.80 -8.32 8.97
N LEU A 80 29.93 -7.33 9.19
CA LEU A 80 29.16 -6.67 8.14
C LEU A 80 30.07 -5.87 7.18
N GLY A 81 31.03 -5.11 7.71
CA GLY A 81 31.97 -4.35 6.90
C GLY A 81 32.82 -5.25 6.00
N SER A 82 33.29 -6.38 6.54
CA SER A 82 34.00 -7.41 5.80
C SER A 82 33.11 -8.09 4.76
N LEU A 83 31.88 -8.51 5.10
CA LEU A 83 30.95 -9.10 4.14
C LEU A 83 30.60 -8.19 2.95
N LEU A 84 30.46 -6.88 3.20
CA LEU A 84 30.11 -5.91 2.17
C LEU A 84 31.30 -5.51 1.27
N SER A 85 32.53 -5.65 1.78
CA SER A 85 33.76 -5.30 1.05
C SER A 85 34.53 -6.51 0.52
N ALA A 86 34.21 -7.72 0.99
CA ALA A 86 34.89 -8.94 0.61
C ALA A 86 34.56 -9.38 -0.82
N PRO A 87 35.53 -9.93 -1.55
CA PRO A 87 35.26 -10.56 -2.83
C PRO A 87 34.32 -11.77 -2.65
N ILE A 88 33.48 -12.01 -3.65
CA ILE A 88 32.44 -13.06 -3.63
C ILE A 88 33.00 -14.44 -3.26
N SER A 89 34.24 -14.74 -3.65
CA SER A 89 34.94 -15.98 -3.30
C SER A 89 35.14 -16.16 -1.78
N THR A 90 35.41 -15.06 -1.06
CA THR A 90 35.63 -15.06 0.39
C THR A 90 34.31 -15.21 1.14
N VAL A 91 33.26 -14.53 0.67
CA VAL A 91 31.89 -14.69 1.20
C VAL A 91 31.43 -16.13 1.03
N ARG A 92 31.68 -16.74 -0.14
CA ARG A 92 31.34 -18.15 -0.40
C ARG A 92 32.09 -19.10 0.54
N ALA A 93 33.39 -18.88 0.74
CA ALA A 93 34.21 -19.70 1.64
C ALA A 93 33.72 -19.61 3.10
N LEU A 94 33.34 -18.42 3.55
CA LEU A 94 32.78 -18.18 4.89
C LEU A 94 31.43 -18.89 5.09
N ILE A 95 30.54 -18.79 4.10
CA ILE A 95 29.23 -19.47 4.11
C ILE A 95 29.40 -21.00 4.13
N SER A 96 30.36 -21.54 3.39
CA SER A 96 30.60 -22.99 3.35
C SER A 96 31.26 -23.55 4.61
N SER A 97 31.97 -22.70 5.36
CA SER A 97 32.71 -23.12 6.56
C SER A 97 31.91 -22.93 7.85
N HIS A 98 30.97 -21.98 7.88
CA HIS A 98 30.20 -21.65 9.07
C HIS A 98 28.69 -21.61 8.76
N PRO A 99 27.89 -22.54 9.30
CA PRO A 99 26.44 -22.58 9.04
C PRO A 99 25.74 -21.30 9.54
N TYR A 100 26.24 -20.68 10.61
CA TYR A 100 25.72 -19.41 11.13
C TYR A 100 25.99 -18.23 10.20
N ALA A 101 27.07 -18.25 9.42
CA ALA A 101 27.33 -17.22 8.40
C ALA A 101 26.32 -17.30 7.25
N ALA A 102 25.92 -18.51 6.85
CA ALA A 102 24.84 -18.71 5.89
C ALA A 102 23.51 -18.15 6.40
N GLY A 103 23.17 -18.43 7.67
CA GLY A 103 22.00 -17.89 8.35
C GLY A 103 22.01 -16.35 8.41
N LEU A 104 23.14 -15.75 8.76
CA LEU A 104 23.31 -14.30 8.83
C LEU A 104 23.09 -13.62 7.47
N VAL A 105 23.72 -14.13 6.41
CA VAL A 105 23.55 -13.60 5.05
C VAL A 105 22.10 -13.78 4.58
N GLY A 106 21.49 -14.93 4.87
CA GLY A 106 20.08 -15.19 4.56
C GLY A 106 19.13 -14.22 5.27
N SER A 107 19.31 -13.99 6.57
CA SER A 107 18.53 -13.03 7.35
C SER A 107 18.73 -11.59 6.85
N LEU A 108 19.94 -11.21 6.46
CA LEU A 108 20.23 -9.87 5.91
C LEU A 108 19.49 -9.65 4.58
N LEU A 109 19.57 -10.61 3.66
CA LEU A 109 18.87 -10.55 2.38
C LEU A 109 17.34 -10.52 2.58
N ALA A 110 16.84 -11.31 3.51
CA ALA A 110 15.42 -11.30 3.88
C ALA A 110 14.99 -9.92 4.42
N LEU A 111 15.77 -9.31 5.32
CA LEU A 111 15.47 -7.97 5.84
C LEU A 111 15.50 -6.90 4.75
N ILE A 112 16.46 -6.95 3.82
CA ILE A 112 16.53 -6.01 2.70
C ILE A 112 15.30 -6.16 1.80
N LEU A 113 14.94 -7.40 1.44
CA LEU A 113 13.78 -7.68 0.60
C LEU A 113 12.47 -7.26 1.28
N LEU A 114 12.28 -7.66 2.54
CA LEU A 114 11.08 -7.34 3.32
C LEU A 114 10.97 -5.84 3.60
N GLY A 115 12.09 -5.17 3.89
CA GLY A 115 12.16 -3.72 4.03
C GLY A 115 11.81 -2.98 2.73
N TRP A 116 12.26 -3.49 1.58
CA TRP A 116 11.86 -2.95 0.28
C TRP A 116 10.36 -3.15 -0.01
N ILE A 117 9.82 -4.35 0.26
CA ILE A 117 8.39 -4.66 0.15
C ILE A 117 7.58 -3.73 1.06
N TRP A 118 8.01 -3.58 2.31
CA TRP A 118 7.39 -2.69 3.28
C TRP A 118 7.39 -1.26 2.77
N LEU A 119 8.54 -0.70 2.38
CA LEU A 119 8.63 0.68 1.91
C LEU A 119 7.78 0.95 0.65
N ARG A 120 7.69 -0.03 -0.25
CA ARG A 120 6.92 0.07 -1.51
C ARG A 120 5.41 -0.02 -1.29
N HIS A 121 4.96 -0.75 -0.27
CA HIS A 121 3.54 -1.09 -0.09
C HIS A 121 2.90 -0.45 1.14
N HIS A 122 3.68 -0.08 2.15
CA HIS A 122 3.21 0.53 3.37
C HIS A 122 2.68 1.95 3.08
N GLY A 123 1.37 2.15 3.27
CA GLY A 123 0.71 3.45 3.15
C GLY A 123 0.40 3.91 1.72
N ARG A 124 0.53 3.06 0.71
CA ARG A 124 0.13 3.34 -0.70
C ARG A 124 -0.98 2.43 -1.21
N ARG A 125 -1.79 1.90 -0.31
CA ARG A 125 -2.92 1.04 -0.62
C ARG A 125 -4.16 1.61 0.05
N GLY A 126 -5.24 1.72 -0.70
CA GLY A 126 -6.45 2.38 -0.21
C GLY A 126 -7.28 3.03 -1.30
N LEU A 127 -8.29 3.75 -0.86
CA LEU A 127 -9.24 4.47 -1.69
C LEU A 127 -9.16 5.95 -1.34
N ALA A 128 -9.05 6.81 -2.35
CA ALA A 128 -9.06 8.25 -2.17
C ALA A 128 -10.26 8.87 -2.90
N ILE A 129 -10.90 9.83 -2.23
CA ILE A 129 -11.93 10.70 -2.80
C ILE A 129 -11.21 11.97 -3.25
N THR A 130 -11.35 12.31 -4.52
CA THR A 130 -10.73 13.52 -5.11
C THR A 130 -11.83 14.45 -5.61
N ARG A 131 -11.45 15.55 -6.28
CA ARG A 131 -12.44 16.48 -6.84
C ARG A 131 -13.29 15.88 -7.95
N TYR A 132 -12.74 15.02 -8.79
CA TYR A 132 -13.40 14.54 -10.01
C TYR A 132 -13.38 13.02 -10.19
N ALA A 133 -12.71 12.27 -9.31
CA ALA A 133 -12.66 10.82 -9.40
C ALA A 133 -12.56 10.12 -8.03
N LEU A 134 -12.98 8.86 -7.98
CA LEU A 134 -12.49 7.92 -6.99
C LEU A 134 -11.19 7.29 -7.47
N VAL A 135 -10.19 7.28 -6.60
CA VAL A 135 -8.88 6.72 -6.93
C VAL A 135 -8.61 5.51 -6.05
N ILE A 136 -8.36 4.37 -6.69
CA ILE A 136 -7.95 3.14 -6.03
C ILE A 136 -6.43 3.03 -6.13
N LEU A 137 -5.76 3.13 -4.99
CA LEU A 137 -4.32 2.99 -4.85
C LEU A 137 -4.00 1.52 -4.53
N ARG A 138 -3.20 0.87 -5.37
CA ARG A 138 -2.67 -0.48 -5.15
C ARG A 138 -1.17 -0.49 -5.37
N GLY A 139 -0.44 0.07 -4.41
CA GLY A 139 1.03 0.18 -4.45
C GLY A 139 1.48 1.10 -5.58
N PRO A 140 2.24 0.61 -6.59
CA PRO A 140 2.72 1.45 -7.70
C PRO A 140 1.66 1.70 -8.78
N ARG A 141 0.52 1.00 -8.73
CA ARG A 141 -0.55 1.10 -9.72
C ARG A 141 -1.73 1.84 -9.13
N VAL A 142 -2.33 2.65 -9.99
CA VAL A 142 -3.50 3.47 -9.67
C VAL A 142 -4.59 3.17 -10.67
N ARG A 143 -5.82 3.07 -10.17
CA ARG A 143 -7.02 3.01 -11.01
C ARG A 143 -7.86 4.23 -10.67
N VAL A 144 -8.19 4.98 -11.71
CA VAL A 144 -9.02 6.18 -11.61
C VAL A 144 -10.42 5.82 -12.09
N ILE A 145 -11.43 6.21 -11.32
CA ILE A 145 -12.85 6.07 -11.63
C ILE A 145 -13.43 7.48 -11.68
N PRO A 146 -13.53 8.10 -12.87
CA PRO A 146 -14.13 9.41 -13.03
C PRO A 146 -15.59 9.41 -12.53
N TYR A 147 -16.03 10.50 -11.90
CA TYR A 147 -17.41 10.59 -11.42
C TYR A 147 -18.43 10.60 -12.56
N CYS A 148 -18.09 11.21 -13.69
CA CYS A 148 -18.92 11.25 -14.89
C CYS A 148 -19.23 9.86 -15.47
N ASP A 149 -18.36 8.87 -15.23
CA ASP A 149 -18.56 7.49 -15.68
C ASP A 149 -19.47 6.67 -14.75
N VAL A 150 -19.83 7.22 -13.58
CA VAL A 150 -20.67 6.54 -12.59
C VAL A 150 -22.15 6.78 -12.91
N ALA A 151 -22.90 5.69 -13.11
CA ALA A 151 -24.35 5.72 -13.28
C ALA A 151 -25.08 5.73 -11.94
N SER A 152 -24.67 4.86 -11.01
CA SER A 152 -25.27 4.80 -9.68
C SER A 152 -24.32 4.17 -8.66
N THR A 153 -24.60 4.42 -7.40
CA THR A 153 -23.86 3.85 -6.27
C THR A 153 -24.82 3.20 -5.31
N THR A 154 -24.51 1.97 -4.89
CA THR A 154 -25.27 1.27 -3.85
C THR A 154 -24.35 0.92 -2.68
N LEU A 155 -24.86 1.05 -1.47
CA LEU A 155 -24.14 0.73 -0.24
C LEU A 155 -24.78 -0.52 0.38
N SER A 156 -23.99 -1.57 0.55
CA SER A 156 -24.38 -2.72 1.35
C SER A 156 -23.46 -2.86 2.55
N SER A 157 -24.04 -2.91 3.75
CA SER A 157 -23.28 -3.18 4.96
C SER A 157 -23.23 -4.68 5.18
N HIS A 158 -22.04 -5.26 5.14
CA HIS A 158 -21.82 -6.67 5.44
C HIS A 158 -21.13 -6.78 6.80
N GLY A 159 -21.60 -7.69 7.65
CA GLY A 159 -20.97 -7.90 8.94
C GLY A 159 -21.34 -9.23 9.58
N ARG A 160 -20.33 -9.85 10.20
CA ARG A 160 -20.49 -10.93 11.18
C ARG A 160 -20.05 -10.37 12.54
N ARG A 161 -20.44 -11.01 13.65
CA ARG A 161 -20.09 -10.56 15.02
C ARG A 161 -18.58 -10.21 15.09
N GLY A 162 -18.25 -8.94 15.33
CA GLY A 162 -16.87 -8.46 15.49
C GLY A 162 -16.25 -7.71 14.30
N SER A 163 -16.80 -7.78 13.08
CA SER A 163 -16.35 -6.96 11.95
C SER A 163 -17.51 -6.48 11.08
N ARG A 164 -17.58 -5.16 10.84
CA ARG A 164 -18.55 -4.53 9.93
C ARG A 164 -17.74 -3.85 8.83
N PHE A 165 -17.91 -4.29 7.59
CA PHE A 165 -17.36 -3.62 6.42
C PHE A 165 -18.50 -3.17 5.50
N THR A 166 -18.33 -2.03 4.87
CA THR A 166 -19.30 -1.50 3.92
C THR A 166 -18.77 -1.75 2.53
N VAL A 167 -19.57 -2.39 1.69
CA VAL A 167 -19.29 -2.55 0.26
C VAL A 167 -20.01 -1.42 -0.46
N LEU A 168 -19.23 -0.54 -1.07
CA LEU A 168 -19.70 0.45 -2.03
C LEU A 168 -19.63 -0.17 -3.41
N ARG A 169 -20.80 -0.48 -3.98
CA ARG A 169 -20.93 -0.95 -5.35
C ARG A 169 -21.18 0.23 -6.27
N ILE A 170 -20.26 0.42 -7.21
CA ILE A 170 -20.32 1.45 -8.24
C ILE A 170 -20.82 0.79 -9.52
N LEU A 171 -21.97 1.24 -10.02
CA LEU A 171 -22.46 0.91 -11.36
C LEU A 171 -21.99 1.99 -12.32
N TRP A 172 -21.31 1.59 -13.37
CA TRP A 172 -20.79 2.46 -14.42
C TRP A 172 -21.88 2.71 -15.47
N ARG A 173 -21.79 3.83 -16.19
CA ARG A 173 -22.71 4.16 -17.31
C ARG A 173 -22.69 3.15 -18.44
N ASP A 174 -21.60 2.39 -18.57
CA ASP A 174 -21.48 1.28 -19.52
C ASP A 174 -22.01 -0.07 -18.99
N GLY A 175 -22.68 -0.08 -17.84
CA GLY A 175 -23.30 -1.26 -17.24
C GLY A 175 -22.34 -2.14 -16.43
N ARG A 176 -21.04 -1.82 -16.34
CA ARG A 176 -20.10 -2.55 -15.47
C ARG A 176 -20.37 -2.24 -14.00
N SER A 177 -20.05 -3.18 -13.11
CA SER A 177 -20.06 -2.94 -11.66
C SER A 177 -18.67 -3.10 -11.06
N THR A 178 -18.37 -2.32 -10.02
CA THR A 178 -17.14 -2.44 -9.23
C THR A 178 -17.47 -2.32 -7.75
N ASP A 179 -17.09 -3.34 -6.99
CA ASP A 179 -17.30 -3.39 -5.55
C ASP A 179 -16.04 -2.89 -4.83
N LEU A 180 -16.20 -1.87 -3.98
CA LEU A 180 -15.15 -1.29 -3.15
C LEU A 180 -15.47 -1.57 -1.69
N ILE A 181 -14.50 -2.12 -0.96
CA ILE A 181 -14.64 -2.36 0.47
C ILE A 181 -14.10 -1.13 1.21
N ALA A 182 -14.91 -0.55 2.08
CA ALA A 182 -14.53 0.64 2.84
C ALA A 182 -15.22 0.71 4.21
N THR A 183 -14.80 1.66 5.05
CA THR A 183 -15.57 2.03 6.24
C THR A 183 -16.85 2.76 5.84
N ARG A 184 -17.90 2.60 6.64
CA ARG A 184 -19.20 3.24 6.40
C ARG A 184 -19.10 4.75 6.21
N ASN A 185 -18.32 5.43 7.06
CA ASN A 185 -18.16 6.88 7.01
C ASN A 185 -17.53 7.34 5.69
N TRP A 186 -16.47 6.65 5.26
CA TRP A 186 -15.81 6.95 3.99
C TRP A 186 -16.75 6.66 2.81
N ALA A 187 -17.46 5.54 2.84
CA ALA A 187 -18.38 5.15 1.77
C ALA A 187 -19.54 6.16 1.61
N ASN A 188 -20.09 6.65 2.73
CA ASN A 188 -21.10 7.72 2.70
C ASN A 188 -20.55 9.01 2.10
N LEU A 189 -19.31 9.40 2.45
CA LEU A 189 -18.65 10.59 1.91
C LEU A 189 -18.44 10.46 0.40
N ALA A 190 -18.01 9.29 -0.07
CA ALA A 190 -17.84 8.99 -1.49
C ALA A 190 -19.17 9.11 -2.25
N VAL A 191 -20.26 8.55 -1.72
CA VAL A 191 -21.60 8.66 -2.33
C VAL A 191 -22.07 10.11 -2.39
N ALA A 192 -21.94 10.86 -1.30
CA ALA A 192 -22.32 12.27 -1.26
C ALA A 192 -21.54 13.08 -2.31
N ARG A 193 -20.24 12.82 -2.45
CA ARG A 193 -19.39 13.50 -3.44
C ARG A 193 -19.77 13.17 -4.88
N ILE A 194 -20.07 11.90 -5.17
CA ILE A 194 -20.52 11.48 -6.50
C ILE A 194 -21.86 12.14 -6.86
N ALA A 195 -22.80 12.18 -5.92
CA ALA A 195 -24.10 12.82 -6.12
C ALA A 195 -23.93 14.33 -6.38
N GLU A 196 -23.12 15.03 -5.58
CA GLU A 196 -22.85 16.46 -5.73
C GLU A 196 -22.33 16.82 -7.13
N VAL A 197 -21.38 16.03 -7.66
CA VAL A 197 -20.80 16.25 -8.99
C VAL A 197 -21.81 15.94 -10.10
N ASN A 198 -22.54 14.83 -10.00
CA ASN A 198 -23.57 14.49 -10.99
C ASN A 198 -24.71 15.52 -11.04
N ASP A 199 -25.11 16.07 -9.89
CA ASP A 199 -26.13 17.12 -9.80
C ASP A 199 -25.61 18.46 -10.35
N ALA A 200 -24.32 18.75 -10.23
CA ALA A 200 -23.70 19.93 -10.84
C ALA A 200 -23.66 19.79 -12.37
N ASP A 201 -23.28 18.62 -12.88
CA ASP A 201 -23.24 18.32 -14.32
C ASP A 201 -24.64 18.41 -14.95
N ALA A 202 -25.66 17.87 -14.28
CA ALA A 202 -27.05 17.96 -14.73
C ALA A 202 -27.52 19.42 -14.84
N ARG A 203 -27.23 20.25 -13.83
CA ARG A 203 -27.57 21.68 -13.85
C ARG A 203 -26.85 22.46 -14.95
N GLN A 204 -25.60 22.11 -15.25
CA GLN A 204 -24.87 22.73 -16.35
C GLN A 204 -25.43 22.33 -17.72
N ALA A 205 -25.87 21.07 -17.88
CA ALA A 205 -26.51 20.60 -19.11
C ALA A 205 -27.85 21.33 -19.35
N ASP A 206 -28.66 21.52 -18.31
CA ASP A 206 -29.93 22.24 -18.40
C ASP A 206 -29.75 23.74 -18.70
N ALA A 207 -28.64 24.35 -18.26
CA ALA A 207 -28.34 25.75 -18.53
C ALA A 207 -27.77 26.02 -19.94
N ALA A 208 -27.32 24.97 -20.63
CA ALA A 208 -26.70 25.06 -21.96
C ALA A 208 -27.67 24.73 -23.11
N GLY A 209 -28.87 24.22 -22.81
CA GLY A 209 -29.94 23.92 -23.77
C GLY A 209 -31.03 24.98 -23.80
#